data_AF-A0A9W9YA04-F1
#
_entry.id   AF-A0A9W9YA04-F1
#
_cell.length_a   1.000
_cell.length_b   1.000
_cell.length_c   1.000
_cell.angle_alpha   90.00
_cell.angle_beta   90.00
_cell.angle_gamma   90.00
#
_symmetry.space_group_name_H-M   'P 1'
#
loop_
_entity.id
_entity.type
_entity.pdbx_description
1 polymer ?
#
loop_
_entity_poly.entity_id
_entity_poly.type
_entity_poly.pdbx_seq_one_letter_code
_entity_poly.pdbx_strand_id
1 'polypeptide(L)' 'MGYYYYTLQLRSFTPDLLVKPKVNMQPVGPIPETKKEFCVNMTCKGTKDGTAHMLIQINITSGAKDVVLNLRRIKTCRKV' A
#
# COMPACT_ATOMS: atom_id res chain seq x y z
N MET A 1 27.44 5.81 6.80
CA MET A 1 26.46 4.91 6.17
C MET A 1 25.08 5.36 6.61
N GLY A 2 24.24 5.84 5.69
CA GLY A 2 22.90 6.30 6.02
C GLY A 2 21.93 5.12 6.09
N TYR A 3 21.27 4.93 7.22
CA TYR A 3 20.19 3.95 7.33
C TYR A 3 18.93 4.56 6.73
N TYR A 4 18.42 3.94 5.67
CA TYR A 4 17.14 4.32 5.08
C TYR A 4 16.00 3.64 5.84
N TYR A 5 15.01 4.42 6.25
CA TYR A 5 13.79 3.93 6.85
C TYR A 5 12.62 4.19 5.90
N TYR A 6 11.64 3.30 5.92
CA TYR A 6 10.39 3.51 5.20
C TYR A 6 9.22 3.62 6.18
N THR A 7 8.21 4.37 5.76
CA THR A 7 6.85 4.35 6.32
C THR A 7 5.87 4.05 5.19
N LEU A 8 5.02 3.05 5.39
CA LEU A 8 4.03 2.57 4.45
C LEU A 8 2.62 2.95 4.96
N GLN A 9 1.87 3.62 4.10
CA GLN A 9 0.48 3.98 4.35
C GLN A 9 -0.41 3.47 3.22
N LEU A 10 -1.52 2.86 3.60
CA LEU A 10 -2.51 2.30 2.68
C LEU A 10 -3.83 3.03 2.87
N ARG A 11 -4.34 3.66 1.82
CA ARG A 11 -5.62 4.37 1.84
C ARG A 11 -6.55 3.83 0.76
N SER A 12 -7.68 3.26 1.17
CA SER A 12 -8.78 2.97 0.24
C SER A 12 -9.67 4.20 0.13
N PHE A 13 -10.00 4.61 -1.10
CA PHE A 13 -10.98 5.65 -1.36
C PHE A 13 -12.40 5.09 -1.56
N THR A 14 -12.52 3.76 -1.58
CA THR A 14 -13.76 3.02 -1.82
C THR A 14 -13.94 1.92 -0.76
N PRO A 15 -14.07 2.32 0.52
CA PRO A 15 -14.12 1.36 1.64
C PRO A 15 -15.40 0.52 1.64
N ASP A 16 -16.41 0.89 0.87
CA ASP A 16 -17.63 0.12 0.67
C ASP A 16 -17.47 -1.03 -0.34
N LEU A 17 -16.49 -0.94 -1.26
CA LEU A 17 -16.17 -1.99 -2.24
C LEU A 17 -15.07 -2.96 -1.79
N LEU A 18 -14.06 -2.46 -1.06
CA LEU A 18 -12.92 -3.26 -0.59
C LEU A 18 -12.99 -3.54 0.91
N VAL A 19 -12.57 -4.74 1.30
CA VAL A 19 -12.12 -5.01 2.68
C VAL A 19 -10.88 -4.16 2.94
N LYS A 20 -10.66 -3.74 4.19
CA LYS A 20 -9.45 -2.99 4.58
C LYS A 20 -8.20 -3.71 4.04
N PRO A 21 -7.41 -3.08 3.15
CA PRO A 21 -6.27 -3.74 2.53
C PRO A 21 -5.24 -4.19 3.56
N LYS A 22 -4.62 -5.35 3.30
CA LYS A 22 -3.57 -5.92 4.14
C LYS A 22 -2.27 -6.03 3.36
N VAL A 23 -1.15 -5.93 4.06
CA VAL A 23 0.20 -6.12 3.52
C VAL A 23 0.97 -7.13 4.37
N ASN A 24 1.87 -7.86 3.74
CA ASN A 24 2.74 -8.84 4.41
C ASN A 24 4.09 -8.24 4.87
N MET A 25 4.13 -6.92 5.08
CA MET A 25 5.29 -6.20 5.62
C MET A 25 4.87 -5.28 6.75
N GLN A 26 5.82 -4.88 7.60
CA GLN A 26 5.55 -3.92 8.66
C GLN A 26 5.22 -2.53 8.08
N PRO A 27 4.42 -1.70 8.78
CA PRO A 27 4.10 -0.35 8.32
C PRO A 27 5.29 0.60 8.38
N VAL A 28 6.26 0.34 9.25
CA VAL A 28 7.48 1.13 9.40
C VAL A 28 8.63 0.17 9.59
N GLY A 29 9.78 0.44 8.97
CA GLY A 29 10.96 -0.38 9.16
C GLY A 29 12.16 0.11 8.34
N PRO A 30 13.32 -0.54 8.50
CA PRO A 30 14.48 -0.26 7.67
C PRO A 30 14.25 -0.79 6.24
N ILE A 31 14.78 -0.07 5.24
CA ILE A 31 14.83 -0.60 3.88
C ILE A 31 15.77 -1.82 3.85
N PRO A 32 15.32 -2.97 3.33
CA PRO A 32 16.16 -4.15 3.21
C PRO A 32 17.37 -3.89 2.30
N GLU A 33 18.55 -4.36 2.72
CA GLU A 33 19.78 -4.25 1.92
C GLU A 33 19.73 -5.10 0.65
N THR A 34 19.01 -6.23 0.71
CA THR A 34 18.73 -7.10 -0.44
C THR A 34 17.33 -6.84 -0.98
N LYS A 35 17.12 -7.03 -2.29
CA LYS A 35 15.80 -6.94 -2.91
C LYS A 35 14.80 -7.86 -2.18
N LYS A 36 13.71 -7.28 -1.69
CA LYS A 36 12.57 -8.01 -1.11
C LYS A 36 11.27 -7.52 -1.74
N GLU A 37 10.29 -8.41 -1.75
CA GLU A 37 8.97 -8.15 -2.30
C GLU A 37 7.92 -8.17 -1.19
N PHE A 38 6.86 -7.41 -1.40
CA PHE A 38 5.68 -7.41 -0.53
C PHE A 38 4.42 -7.43 -1.39
N CYS A 39 3.36 -7.99 -0.82
CA CYS A 39 2.07 -8.17 -1.47
C CYS A 39 1.04 -7.27 -0.80
N VAL A 40 0.25 -6.57 -1.62
CA VAL A 40 -0.91 -5.79 -1.17
C VAL A 40 -2.17 -6.57 -1.50
N ASN A 41 -2.87 -7.05 -0.48
CA ASN A 41 -4.12 -7.76 -0.66
C ASN A 41 -5.29 -6.78 -0.80
N MET A 42 -5.81 -6.65 -2.02
CA MET A 42 -7.01 -5.89 -2.35
C MET A 42 -8.20 -6.84 -2.49
N THR A 43 -8.88 -7.16 -1.39
CA THR A 43 -10.03 -8.09 -1.42
C THR A 43 -11.33 -7.33 -1.60
N CYS A 44 -12.12 -7.69 -2.63
CA CYS A 44 -13.47 -7.15 -2.82
C CYS A 44 -14.43 -7.72 -1.79
N LYS A 45 -15.37 -6.90 -1.31
CA LYS A 45 -16.41 -7.35 -0.37
C LYS A 45 -17.47 -8.25 -1.01
N GLY A 46 -17.63 -8.18 -2.33
CA GLY A 46 -18.63 -8.94 -3.07
C GLY A 46 -20.06 -8.40 -2.95
N THR A 47 -20.28 -7.28 -2.28
CA THR A 47 -21.62 -6.74 -2.01
C THR A 47 -22.18 -5.87 -3.12
N LYS A 48 -21.30 -5.24 -3.93
CA LYS A 48 -21.66 -4.31 -5.02
C LYS A 48 -20.68 -4.45 -6.18
N ASP A 49 -21.17 -4.19 -7.39
CA ASP A 49 -20.33 -3.98 -8.56
C ASP A 49 -19.71 -2.58 -8.53
N GLY A 50 -18.46 -2.47 -8.98
CA GLY A 50 -17.81 -1.17 -9.09
C GLY A 50 -16.30 -1.25 -9.23
N THR A 51 -15.69 -0.08 -9.38
CA THR A 51 -14.24 0.06 -9.46
C THR A 51 -13.71 0.65 -8.17
N ALA A 52 -12.93 -0.14 -7.46
CA ALA A 52 -12.28 0.29 -6.24
C ALA A 52 -10.98 1.04 -6.53
N HIS A 53 -10.75 2.12 -5.79
CA HIS A 53 -9.55 2.95 -5.88
C HIS A 53 -8.78 2.95 -4.57
N MET A 54 -7.46 2.80 -4.67
CA MET A 54 -6.54 2.74 -3.54
C MET A 54 -5.27 3.57 -3.81
N LEU A 55 -4.72 4.17 -2.77
CA LEU A 55 -3.39 4.77 -2.74
C LEU A 55 -2.49 3.96 -1.81
N ILE A 56 -1.31 3.62 -2.31
CA ILE A 56 -0.19 3.10 -1.52
C ILE A 56 0.85 4.22 -1.49
N GLN A 57 1.12 4.75 -0.31
CA GLN A 57 2.11 5.79 -0.11
C GLN A 57 3.29 5.21 0.67
N ILE A 58 4.49 5.38 0.13
CA ILE A 58 5.74 4.93 0.76
C ILE A 58 6.60 6.17 0.96
N ASN A 59 6.85 6.55 2.21
CA ASN A 59 7.80 7.60 2.54
C ASN A 59 9.13 6.96 2.93
N ILE A 60 10.19 7.29 2.22
CA ILE A 60 11.55 6.81 2.46
C ILE A 60 12.33 7.98 3.04
N THR A 61 12.76 7.83 4.29
CA THR A 61 13.57 8.84 4.97
C THR A 61 15.00 8.34 5.08
N SER A 62 15.93 9.25 4.82
CA SER A 62 17.34 9.11 5.15
C SER A 62 17.77 10.44 5.73
N GLY A 63 18.70 10.46 6.69
CA GLY A 63 19.09 11.69 7.38
C GLY A 63 19.50 12.90 6.51
N ALA A 64 19.64 12.72 5.19
CA ALA A 64 19.89 13.79 4.23
C ALA A 64 18.75 14.03 3.21
N LYS A 65 17.83 13.07 2.99
CA LYS A 65 16.80 13.13 1.93
C LYS A 65 15.58 12.31 2.28
N ASP A 66 14.42 12.89 2.01
CA ASP A 66 13.12 12.23 2.08
C ASP A 66 12.55 12.06 0.67
N VAL A 67 12.03 10.87 0.37
CA VAL A 67 11.45 10.50 -0.92
C VAL A 67 10.07 9.91 -0.68
N VAL A 68 9.05 10.52 -1.28
CA VAL A 68 7.67 10.03 -1.20
C VAL A 68 7.26 9.39 -2.52
N LEU A 69 6.85 8.13 -2.46
CA LEU A 69 6.34 7.36 -3.60
C LEU A 69 4.83 7.17 -3.43
N ASN A 70 4.05 7.64 -4.41
CA ASN A 70 2.60 7.51 -4.43
C ASN A 70 2.17 6.58 -5.56
N LEU A 71 1.68 5.39 -5.20
CA LEU A 71 1.20 4.40 -6.16
C LEU A 71 -0.33 4.30 -6.08
N ARG A 72 -1.01 4.78 -7.12
CA ARG A 72 -2.45 4.60 -7.27
C ARG A 72 -2.74 3.24 -7.88
N ARG A 73 -3.61 2.45 -7.24
CA ARG A 73 -4.07 1.14 -7.71
C ARG A 73 -5.57 1.12 -7.87
N ILE A 74 -6.03 0.34 -8.84
CA ILE A 74 -7.42 0.21 -9.22
C ILE A 74 -7.76 -1.27 -9.26
N LYS A 75 -8.93 -1.65 -8.75
CA LYS A 75 -9.44 -3.02 -8.83
C LYS A 75 -10.92 -3.04 -9.13
N THR A 76 -11.32 -3.75 -10.17
CA THR A 76 -12.73 -4.00 -10.46
C THR A 76 -13.27 -5.07 -9.52
N CYS A 77 -14.35 -4.75 -8.83
CA CYS A 77 -15.10 -5.64 -7.96
C CYS A 77 -16.44 -5.98 -8.59
N ARG A 78 -16.86 -7.23 -8.41
CA ARG A 78 -18.16 -7.73 -8.84
C ARG A 78 -18.97 -8.18 -7.64
N LYS A 79 -20.29 -8.07 -7.74
CA LYS A 79 -21.22 -8.66 -6.80
C LYS A 79 -21.22 -10.18 -6.98
N VAL A 80 -21.17 -10.93 -5.89
CA VAL A 80 -21.13 -12.41 -5.85
C VAL A 80 -22.26 -12.93 -4.99
#